data_AF-A0A9W6HY68-F1
#
_entry.id   AF-A0A9W6HY68-F1
#
_cell.length_a   1.000
_cell.length_b   1.000
_cell.length_c   1.000
_cell.angle_alpha   90.00
_cell.angle_beta   90.00
_cell.angle_gamma   90.00
#
_symmetry.space_group_name_H-M   'P 1'
#
loop_
_entity.id
_entity.type
_entity.pdbx_description
1 polymer ?
#
loop_
_entity_poly.entity_id
_entity_poly.type
_entity_poly.pdbx_seq_one_letter_code
_entity_poly.pdbx_strand_id
1 'polypeptide(L)'
;MTRPWEADPTTGFKRRLGRSPQELEITTDNPDCPDIWELDNGDIAIIGRDLTIPLKNSLPTGVSIGADESLVVIPRSMMIAAKPDIPSV
;
A
#
# COMPACT_ATOMS: atom_id res chain seq x y z
N MET A 1 -7.98 -21.69 11.72
CA MET A 1 -7.84 -22.00 10.28
C MET A 1 -6.54 -21.39 9.82
N THR A 2 -5.64 -22.16 9.24
CA THR A 2 -4.38 -21.65 8.69
C THR A 2 -4.71 -20.80 7.47
N ARG A 3 -4.29 -19.54 7.46
CA ARG A 3 -4.48 -18.69 6.29
C ARG A 3 -3.57 -19.19 5.16
N PRO A 4 -4.03 -19.19 3.89
CA PRO A 4 -3.17 -19.58 2.77
C PRO A 4 -1.92 -18.72 2.60
N TRP A 5 -1.95 -17.48 3.10
CA TRP A 5 -0.85 -16.51 3.08
C TRP A 5 -0.90 -15.66 4.36
N GLU A 6 0.26 -15.23 4.84
CA GLU A 6 0.43 -14.35 6.00
C GLU A 6 1.65 -13.45 5.76
N ALA A 7 1.53 -12.16 6.09
CA ALA A 7 2.63 -11.22 5.93
C ALA A 7 3.78 -11.58 6.87
N ASP A 8 5.00 -11.67 6.34
CA ASP A 8 6.20 -11.94 7.13
C ASP A 8 6.70 -10.66 7.82
N PRO A 9 6.58 -10.51 9.15
CA PRO A 9 7.03 -9.30 9.85
C PRO A 9 8.56 -9.17 9.92
N THR A 10 9.30 -10.18 9.46
CA THR A 10 10.77 -10.19 9.47
C THR A 10 11.38 -9.83 8.11
N THR A 11 10.55 -9.63 7.08
CA THR A 11 11.00 -9.21 5.74
C THR A 11 11.55 -7.77 5.74
N GLY A 12 12.49 -7.49 4.84
CA GLY A 12 13.04 -6.15 4.62
C GLY A 12 12.39 -5.42 3.43
N PHE A 13 12.75 -4.15 3.26
CA PHE A 13 12.35 -3.34 2.11
C PHE A 13 13.40 -3.47 1.00
N LYS A 14 12.99 -3.95 -0.18
CA LYS A 14 13.89 -4.21 -1.31
C LYS A 14 14.06 -3.00 -2.22
N ARG A 15 12.96 -2.49 -2.76
CA ARG A 15 12.96 -1.31 -3.65
C ARG A 15 11.60 -0.61 -3.68
N ARG A 16 11.62 0.70 -3.94
CA ARG A 16 10.41 1.51 -4.20
C ARG A 16 9.84 1.13 -5.57
N LEU A 17 8.52 1.09 -5.67
CA LEU A 17 7.80 0.98 -6.93
C LEU A 17 7.27 2.36 -7.34
N GLY A 18 7.64 2.80 -8.54
CA GLY A 18 7.30 4.11 -9.08
C GLY A 18 8.18 5.23 -8.54
N ARG A 19 7.59 6.43 -8.48
CA ARG A 19 8.27 7.66 -8.09
C ARG A 19 8.00 8.01 -6.63
N SER A 20 8.95 8.72 -6.02
CA SER A 20 8.75 9.27 -4.68
C SER A 20 7.61 10.30 -4.65
N PRO A 21 6.95 10.49 -3.49
CA PRO A 21 5.95 11.54 -3.33
C PRO A 21 6.46 12.95 -3.69
N GLN A 22 7.76 13.21 -3.49
CA GLN A 22 8.42 14.46 -3.87
C GLN A 22 8.47 14.62 -5.39
N GLU A 23 8.87 13.58 -6.12
CA GLU A 23 8.87 13.58 -7.59
C GLU A 23 7.47 13.66 -8.21
N LEU A 24 6.44 13.33 -7.43
CA LEU A 24 5.03 13.43 -7.82
C LEU A 24 4.37 14.73 -7.33
N GLU A 25 5.09 15.59 -6.62
CA GLU A 25 4.60 16.86 -6.07
C GLU A 25 3.33 16.69 -5.19
N ILE A 26 3.19 15.53 -4.52
CA ILE A 26 2.04 15.19 -3.66
C ILE A 26 2.37 15.27 -2.17
N THR A 27 3.56 15.76 -1.82
CA THR A 27 3.95 16.06 -0.43
C THR A 27 4.53 17.46 -0.33
N THR A 28 4.35 18.09 0.82
CA THR A 28 4.94 19.39 1.17
C THR A 28 5.90 19.18 2.33
N ASP A 29 7.15 18.78 2.09
CA ASP A 29 8.27 18.63 3.07
C ASP A 29 7.93 18.00 4.46
N ASN A 30 6.78 17.34 4.60
CA ASN A 30 6.26 16.77 5.83
C ASN A 30 6.47 15.25 5.79
N PRO A 31 6.69 14.58 6.93
CA PRO A 31 7.07 13.16 6.96
C PRO A 31 5.97 12.18 6.50
N ASP A 32 4.73 12.64 6.30
CA ASP A 32 3.59 11.80 5.90
C ASP A 32 3.55 11.60 4.38
N CYS A 33 4.54 10.86 3.89
CA CYS A 33 4.72 10.57 2.48
C CYS A 33 4.12 9.19 2.16
N PRO A 34 3.01 9.11 1.38
CA PRO A 34 2.51 7.81 0.93
C PRO A 34 3.58 7.10 0.08
N ASP A 35 3.55 5.78 0.00
CA ASP A 35 4.61 5.04 -0.68
C ASP A 35 4.19 3.62 -1.10
N ILE A 36 4.91 3.05 -2.07
CA ILE A 36 4.74 1.67 -2.52
C ILE A 36 6.11 1.01 -2.60
N TRP A 37 6.29 -0.11 -1.91
CA TRP A 37 7.56 -0.84 -1.85
C TRP A 37 7.37 -2.32 -2.14
N GLU A 38 8.33 -2.89 -2.86
CA GLU A 38 8.56 -4.33 -2.93
C GLU A 38 9.41 -4.73 -1.72
N LEU A 39 9.00 -5.78 -1.02
CA LEU A 39 9.69 -6.37 0.11
C LEU A 39 10.64 -7.48 -0.36
N ASP A 40 11.61 -7.87 0.47
CA ASP A 40 12.64 -8.86 0.10
C ASP A 40 12.05 -10.23 -0.24
N ASN A 41 10.95 -10.60 0.41
CA ASN A 41 10.19 -11.82 0.14
C ASN A 41 9.26 -11.73 -1.09
N GLY A 42 9.21 -10.57 -1.75
CA GLY A 42 8.37 -10.32 -2.94
C GLY A 42 6.97 -9.78 -2.65
N ASP A 43 6.57 -9.66 -1.38
CA ASP A 43 5.31 -9.01 -1.01
C ASP A 43 5.38 -7.49 -1.26
N ILE A 44 4.21 -6.83 -1.31
CA ILE A 44 4.11 -5.38 -1.56
C ILE A 44 3.61 -4.66 -0.31
N ALA A 45 4.38 -3.69 0.16
CA ALA A 45 3.97 -2.76 1.20
C ALA A 45 3.38 -1.48 0.59
N ILE A 46 2.23 -1.05 1.11
CA ILE A 46 1.56 0.20 0.74
C ILE A 46 1.45 1.08 1.98
N ILE A 47 2.03 2.28 1.92
CA ILE A 47 1.95 3.29 2.96
C ILE A 47 1.02 4.40 2.48
N GLY A 48 0.00 4.72 3.26
CA GLY A 48 -1.01 5.70 2.87
C GLY A 48 -1.81 6.21 4.06
N ARG A 49 -2.90 6.92 3.79
CA ARG A 49 -3.81 7.40 4.82
C ARG A 49 -4.69 6.25 5.28
N ASP A 50 -4.62 5.91 6.56
CA ASP A 50 -5.56 4.96 7.17
C ASP A 50 -6.97 5.57 7.19
N LEU A 51 -7.89 4.94 6.45
CA LEU A 51 -9.31 5.26 6.43
C LEU A 51 -10.16 4.04 6.80
N THR A 52 -9.59 3.11 7.57
CA THR A 52 -10.28 1.92 8.09
C THR A 52 -11.58 2.29 8.78
N ILE A 53 -11.55 3.18 9.78
CA ILE A 53 -12.75 3.57 10.53
C ILE A 53 -13.75 4.36 9.66
N PRO A 54 -13.35 5.44 8.95
CA PRO A 54 -14.29 6.23 8.15
C PRO A 54 -14.98 5.45 7.02
N LEU A 55 -14.29 4.49 6.39
CA LEU A 55 -14.82 3.76 5.23
C LEU A 55 -15.40 2.38 5.56
N LYS A 56 -15.24 1.87 6.79
CA LYS A 56 -15.76 0.55 7.21
C LYS A 56 -17.24 0.34 6.89
N ASN A 57 -18.05 1.38 7.05
CA ASN A 57 -19.51 1.31 6.83
C ASN A 57 -19.93 1.58 5.37
N SER A 58 -18.98 1.90 4.49
CA SER A 58 -19.21 2.22 3.08
C SER A 58 -18.50 1.23 2.15
N LEU A 59 -18.12 0.07 2.68
CA LEU A 59 -17.48 -0.98 1.89
C LEU A 59 -18.45 -1.51 0.82
N PRO A 60 -17.97 -1.75 -0.41
CA PRO A 60 -18.76 -2.41 -1.44
C PRO A 60 -19.23 -3.80 -1.01
N THR A 61 -20.31 -4.27 -1.62
CA THR A 61 -20.81 -5.64 -1.41
C THR A 61 -19.71 -6.65 -1.69
N GLY A 62 -19.46 -7.55 -0.73
CA GLY A 62 -18.44 -8.60 -0.83
C GLY A 62 -17.05 -8.21 -0.34
N VAL A 63 -16.85 -6.97 0.12
CA VAL A 63 -15.60 -6.51 0.71
C VAL A 63 -15.74 -6.44 2.24
N SER A 64 -14.76 -6.98 2.95
CA SER A 64 -14.66 -6.92 4.41
C SER A 64 -13.23 -6.62 4.83
N ILE A 65 -13.07 -6.01 6.01
CA ILE A 65 -11.76 -5.79 6.64
C ILE A 65 -11.69 -6.71 7.86
N GLY A 66 -10.71 -7.62 7.87
CA GLY A 66 -10.38 -8.53 8.97
C GLY A 66 -9.88 -7.81 10.23
N ALA A 67 -9.70 -8.56 11.31
CA ALA A 67 -9.28 -7.99 12.60
C ALA A 67 -7.84 -7.44 12.58
N ASP A 68 -7.03 -7.90 11.65
CA ASP A 68 -5.62 -7.59 11.45
C ASP A 68 -5.36 -6.99 10.06
N GLU A 69 -6.40 -6.47 9.42
CA GLU A 69 -6.33 -5.76 8.15
C GLU A 69 -6.60 -4.27 8.36
N SER A 70 -6.09 -3.44 7.46
CA SER A 70 -6.34 -2.00 7.48
C SER A 70 -6.61 -1.51 6.06
N LEU A 71 -7.56 -0.58 5.93
CA LEU A 71 -7.85 0.10 4.69
C LEU A 71 -7.00 1.37 4.61
N VAL A 72 -5.95 1.30 3.79
CA VAL A 72 -5.07 2.43 3.49
C VAL A 72 -5.39 3.02 2.12
N VAL A 73 -5.39 4.34 2.01
CA VAL A 73 -5.66 5.08 0.77
C VAL A 73 -4.41 5.82 0.32
N ILE A 74 -4.05 5.66 -0.95
CA ILE A 74 -2.95 6.35 -1.63
C ILE A 74 -3.47 7.22 -2.78
N PRO A 75 -2.74 8.29 -3.18
CA PRO A 75 -3.06 9.06 -4.37
C PRO A 75 -3.02 8.21 -5.64
N ARG A 76 -3.98 8.43 -6.55
CA ARG A 76 -4.03 7.74 -7.85
C ARG A 76 -2.73 7.88 -8.65
N SER A 77 -2.07 9.04 -8.59
CA SER A 77 -0.81 9.31 -9.28
C SER A 77 0.31 8.35 -8.87
N MET A 78 0.35 7.92 -7.59
CA MET A 78 1.32 6.93 -7.13
C MET A 78 1.13 5.56 -7.75
N MET A 79 -0.11 5.07 -7.78
CA MET A 79 -0.41 3.78 -8.42
C MET A 79 -0.09 3.83 -9.93
N ILE A 80 -0.38 4.95 -10.59
CA ILE A 80 0.00 5.14 -12.00
C ILE A 80 1.53 5.15 -12.16
N ALA A 81 2.25 5.84 -11.29
CA ALA A 81 3.71 5.91 -11.33
C ALA A 81 4.37 4.56 -11.05
N ALA A 82 3.76 3.70 -10.23
CA ALA A 82 4.26 2.35 -9.94
C ALA A 82 4.02 1.34 -11.06
N LYS A 83 3.07 1.61 -11.98
CA LYS A 83 2.69 0.68 -13.06
C LYS A 83 3.87 0.07 -13.85
N PRO A 84 4.91 0.83 -14.27
CA PRO A 84 6.03 0.26 -15.01
C PRO A 84 6.85 -0.77 -14.21
N ASP A 85 6.82 -0.70 -12.89
CA ASP A 85 7.58 -1.58 -12.00
C ASP A 85 6.77 -2.80 -11.52
N ILE A 86 5.44 -2.78 -11.71
CA ILE A 86 4.53 -3.87 -11.34
C ILE A 86 4.60 -4.96 -12.42
N PRO A 87 4.96 -6.22 -12.07
CA PRO A 87 4.98 -7.33 -13.01
C PRO A 87 3.61 -7.56 -13.68
N SER A 88 3.62 -7.92 -14.97
CA SER A 88 2.40 -8.15 -15.77
C SER A 88 1.98 -9.62 -15.86
N VAL A 89 2.58 -10.50 -15.04
CA VAL A 89 2.52 -11.96 -15.19
C VAL A 89 2.11 -12.64 -13.90
#